data_AF-A0A9P6NG73-F1
#
_entry.id   AF-A0A9P6NG73-F1
#
_cell.length_a   1.000
_cell.length_b   1.000
_cell.length_c   1.000
_cell.angle_alpha   90.00
_cell.angle_beta   90.00
_cell.angle_gamma   90.00
#
_symmetry.space_group_name_H-M   'P 1'
#
loop_
_entity.id
_entity.type
_entity.pdbx_description
1 polymer ?
#
loop_
_entity_poly.entity_id
_entity_poly.type
_entity_poly.pdbx_seq_one_letter_code
_entity_poly.pdbx_strand_id
1 'polypeptide(L)'
;MLLFLPLDFRNVEPLNIDIEVLKSINPIIGSEEYKSENQLSLPTSDDQTIRGMKKEVQIETANNLQVQESEGTQKERDDYDHNTESTKSETLTDGKEVETLPDGKEVKLEDHEQSQKELSIREKLLSLIKRHKGTYLLPLKVSKLEYKFFKDNGIESWDDWKSFINIFVDSFPGSEGKRLACSIITGFDQYKLPQRLSNLRGRINLTQQEGFRLLQLRASWPVFYKNSLPHMTARNQYQLFPKDDLEYILKAIPSDEFQLRCTSFAVMSQANIRGYKKVFPEENLQYYLKAGLIVPIIQQIDNIFEFSAIEVNWEHLKYKDIEDKVEDFYQILRGRLVKTPVSHLTEHESWLLTPESDYILREVRVREKFLKRLKELVVQAQMIQLSYVDWEKDVITTDSDLNKEEWEHQTINGAEALASALVALPMKDFAYVKFCMLKATEGQSPHGLLQWPSVSSIPDDIKLNVEKIKQVYKFLGVKVLGLD
;
A
#
# COMPACT_ATOMS: atom_id res chain seq x y z
N MET A 1 -14.02 -39.01 -10.83
CA MET A 1 -14.88 -37.99 -10.20
C MET A 1 -14.72 -38.14 -8.68
N LEU A 2 -13.64 -37.57 -8.13
CA LEU A 2 -13.35 -37.62 -6.70
C LEU A 2 -14.19 -36.52 -6.02
N LEU A 3 -15.18 -36.93 -5.23
CA LEU A 3 -15.92 -36.02 -4.37
C LEU A 3 -14.98 -35.65 -3.21
N PHE A 4 -14.28 -34.52 -3.36
CA PHE A 4 -13.44 -33.95 -2.31
C PHE A 4 -14.32 -33.63 -1.09
N LEU A 5 -14.15 -34.42 -0.03
CA LEU A 5 -14.81 -34.13 1.24
C LEU A 5 -14.21 -32.83 1.78
N PRO A 6 -15.03 -31.80 2.08
CA PRO A 6 -14.56 -30.67 2.85
C PRO A 6 -13.96 -31.20 4.15
N LEU A 7 -12.84 -30.62 4.60
CA LEU A 7 -12.28 -30.94 5.92
C LEU A 7 -13.42 -30.90 6.94
N ASP A 8 -13.70 -32.03 7.59
CA ASP A 8 -14.79 -32.11 8.55
C ASP A 8 -14.34 -31.38 9.83
N PHE A 9 -14.59 -30.08 9.87
CA PHE A 9 -14.20 -29.19 10.96
C PHE A 9 -15.03 -29.41 12.25
N ARG A 10 -15.79 -30.51 12.36
CA ARG A 10 -16.52 -30.87 13.59
C ARG A 10 -15.60 -31.22 14.78
N ASN A 11 -14.30 -31.42 14.55
CA ASN A 11 -13.30 -31.74 15.58
C ASN A 11 -12.17 -30.69 15.71
N VAL A 12 -12.37 -29.45 15.28
CA VAL A 12 -11.35 -28.39 15.41
C VAL A 12 -11.35 -27.86 16.82
N GLU A 13 -10.17 -27.74 17.41
CA GLU A 13 -9.99 -26.92 18.61
C GLU A 13 -10.42 -25.47 18.29
N PRO A 14 -10.84 -24.67 19.28
CA PRO A 14 -11.16 -23.27 19.01
C PRO A 14 -9.98 -22.61 18.28
N LEU A 15 -10.24 -21.99 17.12
CA LEU A 15 -9.23 -21.28 16.32
C LEU A 15 -8.32 -20.48 17.27
N ASN A 16 -7.04 -20.86 17.30
CA ASN A 16 -6.06 -20.26 18.19
C ASN A 16 -5.48 -18.99 17.55
N ILE A 17 -6.37 -18.11 17.09
CA ILE A 17 -5.96 -16.83 16.49
C ILE A 17 -5.83 -15.83 17.63
N ASP A 18 -4.64 -15.80 18.21
CA ASP A 18 -4.22 -14.79 19.18
C ASP A 18 -2.91 -14.12 18.74
N ILE A 19 -2.46 -13.15 19.53
CA ILE A 19 -1.21 -12.45 19.23
C ILE A 19 0.00 -13.39 19.29
N GLU A 20 -0.03 -14.46 20.08
CA GLU A 20 1.09 -15.42 20.19
C GLU A 20 1.23 -16.25 18.91
N VAL A 21 0.12 -16.61 18.28
CA VAL A 21 0.15 -17.26 16.96
C VAL A 21 0.67 -16.30 15.89
N LEU A 22 0.25 -15.02 15.89
CA LEU A 22 0.84 -14.04 14.98
C LEU A 22 2.33 -13.78 15.25
N LYS A 23 2.77 -13.81 16.52
CA LYS A 23 4.22 -13.74 16.88
C LYS A 23 5.00 -14.94 16.36
N SER A 24 4.39 -16.12 16.30
CA SER A 24 5.05 -17.30 15.72
C SER A 24 5.26 -17.17 14.21
N ILE A 25 4.44 -16.34 13.55
CA ILE A 25 4.56 -16.02 12.12
C ILE A 25 5.52 -14.84 11.90
N ASN A 26 5.44 -13.80 12.74
CA ASN A 26 6.35 -12.66 12.73
C ASN A 26 6.88 -12.36 14.15
N PRO A 27 8.09 -12.85 14.49
CA PRO A 27 8.69 -12.68 15.82
C PRO A 27 8.87 -11.21 16.24
N ILE A 28 8.91 -10.27 15.29
CA ILE A 28 9.04 -8.83 15.56
C ILE A 28 7.84 -8.32 16.39
N ILE A 29 6.65 -8.90 16.22
CA ILE A 29 5.45 -8.57 17.01
C ILE A 29 5.67 -8.89 18.51
N GLY A 30 6.61 -9.78 18.84
CA GLY A 30 6.93 -10.22 20.19
C GLY A 30 8.10 -9.49 20.86
N SER A 31 8.84 -8.65 20.13
CA SER A 31 10.08 -8.02 20.63
C SER A 31 9.82 -7.03 21.76
N GLU A 32 10.83 -6.78 22.61
CA GLU A 32 10.70 -5.79 23.69
C GLU A 32 10.48 -4.36 23.16
N GLU A 33 11.07 -4.03 22.00
CA GLU A 33 10.85 -2.77 21.28
C GLU A 33 9.36 -2.56 20.95
N TYR A 34 8.66 -3.63 20.55
CA TYR A 34 7.23 -3.62 20.29
C TYR A 34 6.39 -3.34 21.54
N LYS A 35 6.87 -3.75 22.72
CA LYS A 35 6.17 -3.58 24.01
C LYS A 35 6.36 -2.17 24.58
N SER A 36 7.54 -1.56 24.41
CA SER A 36 7.86 -0.23 24.94
C SER A 36 7.11 0.91 24.24
N GLU A 37 6.74 0.75 22.97
CA GLU A 37 6.08 1.81 22.18
C GLU A 37 4.54 1.82 22.29
N ASN A 38 3.92 0.76 22.84
CA ASN A 38 2.48 0.64 23.06
C ASN A 38 1.91 1.64 24.11
N GLN A 39 2.75 2.49 24.71
CA GLN A 39 2.34 3.51 25.68
C GLN A 39 2.20 4.92 25.08
N LEU A 40 2.51 5.11 23.80
CA LEU A 40 2.42 6.42 23.15
C LEU A 40 1.00 6.71 22.68
N SER A 41 0.30 7.54 23.44
CA SER A 41 -0.92 8.20 22.98
C SER A 41 -0.63 8.98 21.69
N LEU A 42 -1.41 8.72 20.63
CA LEU A 42 -1.57 9.66 19.52
C LEU A 42 -1.73 11.08 20.09
N PRO A 43 -1.21 12.13 19.44
CA PRO A 43 -1.54 13.48 19.85
C PRO A 43 -3.06 13.61 19.79
N THR A 44 -3.70 13.55 20.95
CA THR A 44 -5.10 13.90 21.11
C THR A 44 -5.24 15.33 20.61
N SER A 45 -6.35 15.65 19.95
CA SER A 45 -6.64 16.97 19.36
C SER A 45 -6.49 18.16 20.33
N ASP A 46 -6.30 17.87 21.62
CA ASP A 46 -6.22 18.85 22.70
C ASP A 46 -4.80 19.25 23.08
N ASP A 47 -3.75 18.69 22.47
CA ASP A 47 -2.37 19.02 22.88
C ASP A 47 -1.83 20.29 22.20
N GLN A 48 -1.61 21.29 23.06
CA GLN A 48 -1.38 22.71 22.78
C GLN A 48 -0.05 23.01 22.08
N THR A 49 0.05 22.74 20.78
CA THR A 49 1.15 23.28 19.93
C THR A 49 0.65 24.05 18.70
N ILE A 50 -0.50 24.73 18.83
CA ILE A 50 -0.98 25.72 17.85
C ILE A 50 -1.28 27.03 18.58
N ARG A 51 -0.23 27.68 19.09
CA ARG A 51 -0.30 29.07 19.61
C ARG A 51 0.36 30.09 18.68
N GLY A 52 0.51 29.75 17.39
CA GLY A 52 1.19 30.59 16.40
C GLY A 52 0.34 31.10 15.22
N MET A 53 -0.91 30.66 15.06
CA MET A 53 -1.72 31.03 13.89
C MET A 53 -3.17 31.36 14.28
N LYS A 54 -3.35 32.46 15.01
CA LYS A 54 -4.62 33.20 15.05
C LYS A 54 -4.32 34.70 14.92
N LYS A 55 -4.42 35.21 13.70
CA LYS A 55 -4.84 36.58 13.36
C LYS A 55 -5.91 36.40 12.28
N GLU A 56 -7.17 36.43 12.69
CA GLU A 56 -8.08 37.55 12.47
C GLU A 56 -8.49 37.68 11.00
N VAL A 57 -9.64 37.08 10.66
CA VAL A 57 -10.58 37.68 9.71
C VAL A 57 -11.97 37.50 10.33
N GLN A 58 -12.49 38.58 10.90
CA GLN A 58 -13.91 38.73 11.18
C GLN A 58 -14.63 38.90 9.85
N ILE A 59 -15.65 38.09 9.58
CA ILE A 59 -16.63 38.37 8.54
C ILE A 59 -17.93 38.66 9.27
N GLU A 60 -18.27 39.95 9.34
CA GLU A 60 -19.61 40.42 9.64
C GLU A 60 -20.56 40.04 8.50
N THR A 61 -21.75 39.61 8.89
CA THR A 61 -22.86 39.28 8.00
C THR A 61 -23.76 40.50 7.86
N ALA A 62 -24.08 40.94 6.65
CA ALA A 62 -25.25 41.78 6.40
C ALA A 62 -25.72 41.68 4.94
N ASN A 63 -27.05 41.71 4.81
CA ASN A 63 -27.86 41.44 3.63
C ASN A 63 -27.96 42.62 2.63
N ASN A 64 -28.39 42.26 1.40
CA ASN A 64 -29.20 43.02 0.44
C ASN A 64 -28.64 44.32 -0.17
N LEU A 65 -28.47 44.33 -1.49
CA LEU A 65 -29.13 45.31 -2.38
C LEU A 65 -28.99 44.96 -3.88
N GLN A 66 -30.01 45.38 -4.61
CA GLN A 66 -30.32 45.20 -6.03
C GLN A 66 -29.39 45.98 -6.98
N VAL A 67 -29.25 45.40 -8.19
CA VAL A 67 -29.24 46.03 -9.55
C VAL A 67 -28.28 47.20 -9.81
N GLN A 68 -27.35 47.03 -10.75
CA GLN A 68 -27.32 47.80 -12.01
C GLN A 68 -26.22 47.31 -12.98
N GLU A 69 -26.60 47.28 -14.26
CA GLU A 69 -25.74 47.17 -15.43
C GLU A 69 -24.81 48.39 -15.53
N SER A 70 -23.58 48.18 -16.02
CA SER A 70 -22.90 49.18 -16.85
C SER A 70 -21.77 48.54 -17.65
N GLU A 71 -21.85 48.71 -18.96
CA GLU A 71 -20.79 48.58 -19.95
C GLU A 71 -19.56 49.43 -19.58
N GLY A 72 -18.37 49.01 -20.01
CA GLY A 72 -17.14 49.78 -19.78
C GLY A 72 -15.89 49.16 -20.38
N THR A 73 -15.68 49.45 -21.66
CA THR A 73 -14.47 49.24 -22.46
C THR A 73 -13.23 49.93 -21.90
N GLN A 74 -12.06 49.27 -21.92
CA GLN A 74 -10.70 49.86 -22.06
C GLN A 74 -9.69 48.67 -22.12
N LYS A 75 -9.13 48.30 -23.28
CA LYS A 75 -7.89 48.83 -23.92
C LYS A 75 -6.79 49.22 -22.93
N GLU A 76 -5.83 48.32 -22.75
CA GLU A 76 -4.42 48.66 -22.50
C GLU A 76 -3.53 47.73 -23.35
N ARG A 77 -2.85 48.34 -24.31
CA ARG A 77 -1.54 47.94 -24.84
C ARG A 77 -0.51 48.54 -23.89
N ASP A 78 0.62 47.86 -23.72
CA ASP A 78 1.99 48.39 -23.64
C ASP A 78 2.91 47.15 -23.62
N ASP A 79 3.61 46.88 -24.72
CA ASP A 79 4.98 47.34 -25.03
C ASP A 79 6.03 46.57 -24.20
N TYR A 80 6.65 45.58 -24.84
CA TYR A 80 7.93 45.02 -24.40
C TYR A 80 8.95 45.16 -25.53
N ASP A 81 9.97 45.93 -25.20
CA ASP A 81 11.05 46.40 -26.03
C ASP A 81 11.95 45.28 -26.59
N HIS A 82 12.44 45.57 -27.79
CA HIS A 82 13.55 44.89 -28.44
C HIS A 82 14.85 45.12 -27.65
N ASN A 83 15.61 44.06 -27.40
CA ASN A 83 17.06 44.15 -27.31
C ASN A 83 17.70 43.00 -28.09
N THR A 84 18.16 43.36 -29.28
CA THR A 84 19.18 42.68 -30.09
C THR A 84 20.56 42.99 -29.54
N GLU A 85 21.33 41.95 -29.17
CA GLU A 85 22.79 42.00 -29.26
C GLU A 85 23.32 40.68 -29.84
N SER A 86 24.19 40.84 -30.82
CA SER A 86 24.75 39.80 -31.67
C SER A 86 26.09 39.27 -31.16
N THR A 87 26.25 37.94 -31.25
CA THR A 87 27.48 37.18 -31.57
C THR A 87 28.79 37.48 -30.84
N LYS A 88 29.29 36.44 -30.16
CA LYS A 88 30.62 35.87 -30.41
C LYS A 88 30.64 34.38 -30.05
N SER A 89 30.75 33.55 -31.08
CA SER A 89 31.05 32.12 -30.99
C SER A 89 32.57 31.94 -30.87
N GLU A 90 33.04 31.47 -29.73
CA GLU A 90 34.37 30.87 -29.60
C GLU A 90 34.21 29.37 -29.39
N THR A 91 34.64 28.62 -30.40
CA THR A 91 34.92 27.19 -30.35
C THR A 91 36.03 26.94 -29.33
N LEU A 92 35.72 26.21 -28.26
CA LEU A 92 36.71 25.60 -27.38
C LEU A 92 36.57 24.08 -27.46
N THR A 93 37.69 23.51 -27.87
CA THR A 93 38.06 22.11 -28.07
C THR A 93 37.65 21.18 -26.92
N ASP A 94 37.06 20.04 -27.29
CA ASP A 94 36.94 18.83 -26.50
C ASP A 94 38.32 18.39 -25.98
N GLY A 95 38.54 18.59 -24.67
CA GLY A 95 39.58 17.93 -23.90
C GLY A 95 38.92 16.99 -22.90
N LYS A 96 38.66 15.74 -23.29
CA LYS A 96 38.40 14.66 -22.32
C LYS A 96 39.73 14.32 -21.66
N GLU A 97 40.01 14.92 -20.51
CA GLU A 97 41.09 14.48 -19.63
C GLU A 97 40.73 13.11 -19.06
N VAL A 98 41.47 12.08 -19.46
CA VAL A 98 41.41 10.73 -18.88
C VAL A 98 42.48 10.67 -17.80
N GLU A 99 42.10 10.70 -16.52
CA GLU A 99 43.02 10.33 -15.44
C GLU A 99 43.19 8.80 -15.44
N THR A 100 44.42 8.35 -15.71
CA THR A 100 44.78 6.93 -15.74
C THR A 100 45.28 6.50 -14.36
N LEU A 101 44.53 5.59 -13.71
CA LEU A 101 44.99 4.85 -12.52
C LEU A 101 45.91 3.67 -12.93
N PRO A 102 46.77 3.15 -12.04
CA PRO A 102 47.88 2.25 -12.37
C PRO A 102 47.50 0.84 -12.84
N ASP A 103 46.22 0.54 -13.06
CA ASP A 103 45.71 -0.82 -13.32
C ASP A 103 44.88 -0.95 -14.61
N GLY A 104 44.97 0.01 -15.53
CA GLY A 104 44.47 -0.16 -16.91
C GLY A 104 42.95 -0.31 -17.07
N LYS A 105 42.16 -0.03 -16.02
CA LYS A 105 40.71 0.14 -16.13
C LYS A 105 40.40 1.63 -16.32
N GLU A 106 39.99 2.01 -17.52
CA GLU A 106 39.35 3.31 -17.77
C GLU A 106 38.04 3.36 -16.97
N VAL A 107 38.03 4.11 -15.87
CA VAL A 107 36.79 4.52 -15.23
C VAL A 107 36.29 5.72 -16.02
N LYS A 108 35.10 5.61 -16.64
CA LYS A 108 34.53 6.72 -17.39
C LYS A 108 34.22 7.85 -16.40
N LEU A 109 34.56 9.10 -16.71
CA LEU A 109 34.27 10.26 -15.85
C LEU A 109 32.81 10.33 -15.38
N GLU A 110 31.89 9.86 -16.21
CA GLU A 110 30.44 9.76 -15.92
C GLU A 110 30.15 8.85 -14.72
N ASP A 111 30.90 7.75 -14.55
CA ASP A 111 30.73 6.81 -13.43
C ASP A 111 31.18 7.45 -12.10
N HIS A 112 32.19 8.32 -12.15
CA HIS A 112 32.70 9.02 -10.97
C HIS A 112 31.74 10.13 -10.50
N GLU A 113 31.17 10.92 -11.43
CA GLU A 113 30.19 11.95 -11.09
C GLU A 113 28.90 11.35 -10.51
N GLN A 114 28.43 10.24 -11.09
CA GLN A 114 27.26 9.53 -10.59
C GLN A 114 27.51 8.97 -9.18
N SER A 115 28.68 8.36 -8.94
CA SER A 115 29.05 7.85 -7.61
C SER A 115 29.10 8.95 -6.55
N GLN A 116 29.60 10.14 -6.90
CA GLN A 116 29.60 11.29 -5.98
C GLN A 116 28.18 11.79 -5.64
N LYS A 117 27.28 11.84 -6.62
CA LYS A 117 25.86 12.20 -6.39
C LYS A 117 25.18 11.20 -5.46
N GLU A 118 25.38 9.91 -5.67
CA GLU A 118 24.82 8.86 -4.82
C GLU A 118 25.33 8.96 -3.37
N LEU A 119 26.63 9.19 -3.17
CA LEU A 119 27.22 9.42 -1.84
C LEU A 119 26.59 10.62 -1.14
N SER A 120 26.45 11.74 -1.85
CA SER A 120 25.83 12.97 -1.34
C SER A 120 24.36 12.75 -0.92
N ILE A 121 23.58 12.06 -1.75
CA ILE A 121 22.19 11.67 -1.42
C ILE A 121 22.16 10.82 -0.16
N ARG A 122 23.02 9.78 -0.09
CA ARG A 122 23.09 8.86 1.06
C ARG A 122 23.42 9.60 2.35
N GLU A 123 24.42 10.47 2.34
CA GLU A 123 24.78 11.29 3.50
C GLU A 123 23.62 12.19 3.95
N LYS A 124 22.92 12.79 2.99
CA LYS A 124 21.75 13.62 3.29
C LYS A 124 20.62 12.81 3.92
N LEU A 125 20.33 11.62 3.41
CA LEU A 125 19.32 10.72 3.99
C LEU A 125 19.68 10.28 5.40
N LEU A 126 20.94 9.90 5.64
CA LEU A 126 21.43 9.59 6.99
C LEU A 126 21.28 10.78 7.94
N SER A 127 21.49 12.02 7.47
CA SER A 127 21.25 13.23 8.28
C SER A 127 19.75 13.47 8.59
N LEU A 128 18.85 13.07 7.69
CA LEU A 128 17.40 13.13 7.91
C LEU A 128 16.97 12.08 8.93
N ILE A 129 17.46 10.85 8.77
CA ILE A 129 17.26 9.72 9.69
C ILE A 129 17.74 10.08 11.09
N LYS A 130 18.95 10.63 11.24
CA LYS A 130 19.49 11.06 12.55
C LYS A 130 18.65 12.15 13.23
N ARG A 131 17.95 13.00 12.45
CA ARG A 131 17.03 14.02 13.00
C ARG A 131 15.71 13.43 13.45
N HIS A 132 15.36 12.24 12.97
CA HIS A 132 14.20 11.52 13.43
C HIS A 132 14.45 11.03 14.86
N LYS A 133 13.87 11.72 15.83
CA LYS A 133 13.83 11.23 17.21
C LYS A 133 12.94 10.00 17.19
N GLY A 134 13.42 8.87 17.71
CA GLY A 134 12.80 7.52 17.64
C GLY A 134 11.40 7.40 18.26
N THR A 135 10.46 8.16 17.74
CA THR A 135 9.04 8.09 18.03
C THR A 135 8.37 7.43 16.84
N TYR A 136 7.81 6.26 17.08
CA TYR A 136 7.02 5.50 16.12
C TYR A 136 5.93 6.36 15.45
N LEU A 137 5.68 6.10 14.17
CA LEU A 137 4.66 6.76 13.33
C LEU A 137 4.90 8.25 13.02
N LEU A 138 5.99 8.86 13.49
CA LEU A 138 6.22 10.28 13.22
C LEU A 138 6.55 10.49 11.72
N PRO A 139 5.91 11.47 11.05
CA PRO A 139 6.28 11.83 9.68
C PRO A 139 7.71 12.35 9.58
N LEU A 140 8.44 11.88 8.57
CA LEU A 140 9.73 12.46 8.23
C LEU A 140 9.49 13.70 7.36
N LYS A 141 9.80 14.87 7.92
CA LYS A 141 9.57 16.16 7.25
C LYS A 141 10.67 16.45 6.24
N VAL A 142 10.31 16.48 4.96
CA VAL A 142 11.15 17.04 3.89
C VAL A 142 10.92 18.55 3.83
N SER A 143 11.98 19.34 3.87
CA SER A 143 11.94 20.79 3.66
C SER A 143 12.09 21.15 2.19
N LYS A 144 11.76 22.40 1.82
CA LYS A 144 11.97 22.91 0.45
C LYS A 144 13.44 22.81 -0.01
N LEU A 145 14.39 23.01 0.91
CA LEU A 145 15.82 22.91 0.62
C LEU A 145 16.24 21.46 0.34
N GLU A 146 15.71 20.51 1.11
CA GLU A 146 15.96 19.08 0.89
C GLU A 146 15.32 18.59 -0.40
N TYR A 147 14.09 19.01 -0.69
CA TYR A 147 13.45 18.74 -1.98
C TYR A 147 14.34 19.21 -3.14
N LYS A 148 14.80 20.47 -3.09
CA LYS A 148 15.67 21.03 -4.13
C LYS A 148 16.97 20.23 -4.24
N PHE A 149 17.60 19.90 -3.12
CA PHE A 149 18.81 19.09 -3.09
C PHE A 149 18.62 17.73 -3.78
N PHE A 150 17.57 16.97 -3.44
CA PHE A 150 17.34 15.65 -4.05
C PHE A 150 17.06 15.77 -5.55
N LYS A 151 16.25 16.76 -5.96
CA LYS A 151 15.97 17.03 -7.36
C LYS A 151 17.25 17.38 -8.14
N ASP A 152 18.08 18.26 -7.61
CA ASP A 152 19.33 18.68 -8.25
C ASP A 152 20.36 17.54 -8.34
N ASN A 153 20.20 16.47 -7.54
CA ASN A 153 21.00 15.25 -7.58
C ASN A 153 20.32 14.10 -8.36
N GLY A 154 19.30 14.40 -9.18
CA GLY A 154 18.73 13.43 -10.14
C GLY A 154 17.58 12.59 -9.61
N ILE A 155 17.03 12.87 -8.43
CA ILE A 155 15.81 12.21 -7.95
C ILE A 155 14.59 12.85 -8.60
N GLU A 156 13.91 12.11 -9.47
CA GLU A 156 12.73 12.59 -10.18
C GLU A 156 11.51 11.69 -10.07
N SER A 157 11.63 10.46 -9.60
CA SER A 157 10.58 9.44 -9.60
C SER A 157 10.73 8.47 -8.42
N TRP A 158 9.73 7.62 -8.20
CA TRP A 158 9.81 6.54 -7.20
C TRP A 158 10.94 5.55 -7.49
N ASP A 159 11.23 5.30 -8.77
CA ASP A 159 12.29 4.36 -9.18
C ASP A 159 13.67 4.85 -8.77
N ASP A 160 13.92 6.17 -8.82
CA ASP A 160 15.20 6.76 -8.41
C ASP A 160 15.47 6.58 -6.91
N TRP A 161 14.41 6.41 -6.11
CA TRP A 161 14.53 6.14 -4.68
C TRP A 161 14.93 4.68 -4.37
N LYS A 162 14.71 3.73 -5.29
CA LYS A 162 14.91 2.29 -5.03
C LYS A 162 16.31 1.97 -4.49
N SER A 163 17.34 2.59 -5.06
CA SER A 163 18.74 2.43 -4.64
C SER A 163 19.01 2.94 -3.21
N PHE A 164 18.11 3.76 -2.65
CA PHE A 164 18.25 4.39 -1.35
C PHE A 164 17.30 3.84 -0.28
N ILE A 165 16.27 3.06 -0.65
CA ILE A 165 15.29 2.48 0.30
C ILE A 165 16.00 1.65 1.37
N ASN A 166 17.01 0.87 0.98
CA ASN A 166 17.76 0.01 1.90
C ASN A 166 18.42 0.81 3.03
N ILE A 167 18.78 2.08 2.83
CA ILE A 167 19.34 2.92 3.91
C ILE A 167 18.36 3.01 5.07
N PHE A 168 17.06 3.11 4.80
CA PHE A 168 16.04 3.16 5.84
C PHE A 168 15.81 1.79 6.49
N VAL A 169 15.74 0.74 5.67
CA VAL A 169 15.54 -0.64 6.16
C VAL A 169 16.72 -1.10 7.03
N ASP A 170 17.94 -0.72 6.68
CA ASP A 170 19.16 -1.03 7.44
C ASP A 170 19.25 -0.20 8.73
N SER A 171 18.66 1.01 8.75
CA SER A 171 18.74 1.92 9.90
C SER A 171 17.65 1.68 10.94
N PHE A 172 16.54 1.02 10.58
CA PHE A 172 15.39 0.80 11.45
C PHE A 172 14.87 -0.64 11.33
N PRO A 173 14.73 -1.37 12.44
CA PRO A 173 14.24 -2.75 12.40
C PRO A 173 12.77 -2.82 11.92
N GLY A 174 12.43 -3.91 11.25
CA GLY A 174 11.06 -4.24 10.86
C GLY A 174 10.45 -3.32 9.80
N SER A 175 9.16 -3.03 9.95
CA SER A 175 8.34 -2.22 9.02
C SER A 175 8.66 -0.72 9.07
N GLU A 176 9.33 -0.25 10.13
CA GLU A 176 9.58 1.19 10.36
C GLU A 176 10.50 1.81 9.30
N GLY A 177 11.53 1.09 8.86
CA GLY A 177 12.39 1.54 7.78
C GLY A 177 11.61 1.76 6.48
N LYS A 178 10.73 0.83 6.12
CA LYS A 178 9.87 0.95 4.93
C LYS A 178 8.91 2.13 5.06
N ARG A 179 8.29 2.29 6.23
CA ARG A 179 7.42 3.42 6.54
C ARG A 179 8.14 4.75 6.33
N LEU A 180 9.34 4.90 6.87
CA LEU A 180 10.13 6.13 6.77
C LEU A 180 10.57 6.43 5.33
N ALA A 181 10.94 5.39 4.57
CA ALA A 181 11.20 5.54 3.14
C ALA A 181 9.96 6.07 2.41
N CYS A 182 8.79 5.46 2.62
CA CYS A 182 7.53 5.95 2.05
C CYS A 182 7.22 7.39 2.49
N SER A 183 7.42 7.74 3.76
CA SER A 183 7.19 9.09 4.30
C SER A 183 8.03 10.16 3.57
N ILE A 184 9.31 9.89 3.30
CA ILE A 184 10.17 10.78 2.51
C ILE A 184 9.69 10.90 1.08
N ILE A 185 9.40 9.77 0.43
CA ILE A 185 9.01 9.75 -0.99
C ILE A 185 7.72 10.53 -1.16
N THR A 186 6.70 10.27 -0.33
CA THR A 186 5.45 11.02 -0.37
C THR A 186 5.69 12.50 -0.05
N GLY A 187 6.55 12.82 0.92
CA GLY A 187 6.95 14.19 1.22
C GLY A 187 7.64 14.91 0.06
N PHE A 188 8.42 14.19 -0.76
CA PHE A 188 9.03 14.71 -1.97
C PHE A 188 7.98 15.00 -3.05
N ASP A 189 7.05 14.06 -3.27
CA ASP A 189 5.96 14.21 -4.25
C ASP A 189 5.06 15.42 -3.93
N GLN A 190 4.89 15.77 -2.65
CA GLN A 190 4.16 16.98 -2.23
C GLN A 190 4.71 18.29 -2.80
N TYR A 191 6.03 18.40 -2.96
CA TYR A 191 6.65 19.61 -3.51
C TYR A 191 6.63 19.59 -5.03
N LYS A 192 6.70 18.40 -5.62
CA LYS A 192 6.74 18.18 -7.05
C LYS A 192 5.41 18.45 -7.74
N LEU A 193 4.30 18.00 -7.14
CA LEU A 193 2.97 18.10 -7.76
C LEU A 193 2.54 19.57 -7.99
N PRO A 194 2.63 20.50 -7.03
CA PRO A 194 2.30 21.91 -7.26
C PRO A 194 3.16 22.57 -8.35
N GLN A 195 4.44 22.23 -8.44
CA GLN A 195 5.35 22.75 -9.49
C GLN A 195 4.94 22.26 -10.87
N ARG A 196 4.58 20.97 -11.01
CA ARG A 196 4.07 20.44 -12.27
C ARG A 196 2.74 21.08 -12.65
N LEU A 197 1.83 21.24 -11.68
CA LEU A 197 0.55 21.91 -11.91
C LEU A 197 0.70 23.38 -12.30
N SER A 198 1.68 24.12 -11.75
CA SER A 198 1.93 25.51 -12.14
C SER A 198 2.38 25.63 -13.60
N ASN A 199 3.18 24.67 -14.09
CA ASN A 199 3.67 24.66 -15.48
C ASN A 199 2.54 24.40 -16.50
N LEU A 200 1.39 23.91 -16.03
CA LEU A 200 0.22 23.63 -16.86
C LEU A 200 -0.84 24.74 -16.77
N ARG A 201 -0.66 25.74 -15.90
CA ARG A 201 -1.61 26.86 -15.77
C ARG A 201 -1.75 27.60 -17.10
N GLY A 202 -3.00 27.85 -17.51
CA GLY A 202 -3.33 28.54 -18.77
C GLY A 202 -3.61 27.61 -19.97
N ARG A 203 -3.45 26.29 -19.82
CA ARG A 203 -3.68 25.29 -20.89
C ARG A 203 -4.72 24.22 -20.53
N ILE A 204 -5.51 24.46 -19.48
CA ILE A 204 -6.39 23.45 -18.88
C ILE A 204 -7.84 23.70 -19.28
N ASN A 205 -8.46 22.75 -19.99
CA ASN A 205 -9.88 22.82 -20.37
C ASN A 205 -10.81 22.42 -19.20
N LEU A 206 -12.13 22.58 -19.35
CA LEU A 206 -13.11 22.27 -18.30
C LEU A 206 -13.08 20.81 -17.85
N THR A 207 -12.94 19.87 -18.80
CA THR A 207 -12.86 18.43 -18.52
C THR A 207 -11.65 18.15 -17.63
N GLN A 208 -10.47 18.65 -18.02
CA GLN A 208 -9.23 18.49 -17.26
C GLN A 208 -9.30 19.14 -15.87
N GLN A 209 -9.98 20.27 -15.72
CA GLN A 209 -10.23 20.89 -14.41
C GLN A 209 -11.09 20.01 -13.50
N GLU A 210 -12.11 19.35 -14.06
CA GLU A 210 -12.94 18.41 -13.31
C GLU A 210 -12.13 17.20 -12.85
N GLY A 211 -11.27 16.66 -13.72
CA GLY A 211 -10.30 15.64 -13.32
C GLY A 211 -9.42 16.12 -12.16
N PHE A 212 -8.82 17.30 -12.28
CA PHE A 212 -7.99 17.85 -11.21
C PHE A 212 -8.74 18.03 -9.88
N ARG A 213 -10.03 18.35 -9.94
CA ARG A 213 -10.92 18.46 -8.77
C ARG A 213 -11.20 17.11 -8.14
N LEU A 214 -11.50 16.09 -8.96
CA LEU A 214 -11.84 14.73 -8.50
C LEU A 214 -10.71 14.08 -7.71
N LEU A 215 -9.45 14.20 -8.17
CA LEU A 215 -8.27 13.72 -7.44
C LEU A 215 -7.73 14.72 -6.41
N GLN A 216 -8.41 15.85 -6.23
CA GLN A 216 -7.98 16.93 -5.32
C GLN A 216 -6.50 17.30 -5.52
N LEU A 217 -6.03 17.47 -6.76
CA LEU A 217 -4.59 17.66 -7.04
C LEU A 217 -3.99 18.93 -6.39
N ARG A 218 -4.84 19.86 -5.98
CA ARG A 218 -4.45 21.05 -5.20
C ARG A 218 -4.23 20.76 -3.72
N ALA A 219 -4.79 19.67 -3.21
CA ALA A 219 -4.60 19.23 -1.84
C ALA A 219 -3.32 18.40 -1.77
N SER A 220 -2.45 18.80 -0.84
CA SER A 220 -1.25 18.06 -0.52
C SER A 220 -1.58 16.64 -0.04
N TRP A 221 -2.46 16.52 0.94
CA TRP A 221 -2.81 15.24 1.56
C TRP A 221 -4.29 14.97 1.35
N PRO A 222 -4.69 14.50 0.15
CA PRO A 222 -6.10 14.41 -0.22
C PRO A 222 -6.80 13.33 0.61
N VAL A 223 -8.02 13.63 1.06
CA VAL A 223 -8.94 12.67 1.68
C VAL A 223 -10.30 12.84 1.00
N PHE A 224 -10.93 11.73 0.64
CA PHE A 224 -12.08 11.70 -0.27
C PHE A 224 -13.41 11.41 0.44
N TYR A 225 -13.46 11.62 1.75
CA TYR A 225 -14.62 11.36 2.60
C TYR A 225 -15.89 12.14 2.29
N LYS A 226 -15.80 13.22 1.52
CA LYS A 226 -16.94 14.03 1.09
C LYS A 226 -17.46 13.62 -0.29
N ASN A 227 -16.78 12.69 -0.97
CA ASN A 227 -17.17 12.24 -2.29
C ASN A 227 -18.11 11.04 -2.18
N SER A 228 -19.26 11.13 -2.85
CA SER A 228 -20.29 10.09 -2.86
C SER A 228 -20.59 9.61 -4.28
N LEU A 229 -19.61 9.67 -5.17
CA LEU A 229 -19.82 9.31 -6.58
C LEU A 229 -20.12 7.80 -6.68
N PRO A 230 -21.36 7.42 -7.07
CA PRO A 230 -21.76 6.02 -7.08
C PRO A 230 -21.02 5.25 -8.17
N HIS A 231 -20.51 4.06 -7.83
CA HIS A 231 -20.15 2.97 -8.76
C HIS A 231 -19.02 3.20 -9.79
N MET A 232 -18.39 4.38 -9.84
CA MET A 232 -17.20 4.62 -10.67
C MET A 232 -15.98 4.91 -9.81
N THR A 233 -14.92 4.13 -10.00
CA THR A 233 -13.59 4.53 -9.50
C THR A 233 -13.19 5.84 -10.18
N ALA A 234 -12.37 6.68 -9.53
CA ALA A 234 -11.84 7.88 -10.20
C ALA A 234 -11.19 7.51 -11.55
N ARG A 235 -10.51 6.35 -11.61
CA ARG A 235 -9.94 5.78 -12.82
C ARG A 235 -10.97 5.55 -13.94
N ASN A 236 -12.14 5.00 -13.61
CA ASN A 236 -13.22 4.82 -14.58
C ASN A 236 -13.75 6.16 -15.07
N GLN A 237 -13.81 7.17 -14.19
CA GLN A 237 -14.15 8.52 -14.63
C GLN A 237 -13.10 9.10 -15.58
N TYR A 238 -11.82 8.87 -15.34
CA TYR A 238 -10.74 9.28 -16.25
C TYR A 238 -10.77 8.56 -17.60
N GLN A 239 -11.22 7.31 -17.65
CA GLN A 239 -11.40 6.60 -18.92
C GLN A 239 -12.50 7.22 -19.80
N LEU A 240 -13.37 8.06 -19.23
CA LEU A 240 -14.36 8.84 -19.98
C LEU A 240 -13.78 10.14 -20.57
N PHE A 241 -12.55 10.53 -20.19
CA PHE A 241 -11.93 11.74 -20.70
C PHE A 241 -11.42 11.48 -22.13
N PRO A 242 -11.43 12.50 -23.00
CA PRO A 242 -10.70 12.43 -24.26
C PRO A 242 -9.25 11.99 -24.00
N LYS A 243 -8.72 11.12 -24.86
CA LYS A 243 -7.37 10.54 -24.68
C LYS A 243 -6.29 11.60 -24.48
N ASP A 244 -6.34 12.68 -25.26
CA ASP A 244 -5.38 13.79 -25.18
C ASP A 244 -5.47 14.53 -23.84
N ASP A 245 -6.67 14.67 -23.28
CA ASP A 245 -6.89 15.27 -21.97
C ASP A 245 -6.34 14.39 -20.85
N LEU A 246 -6.57 13.08 -20.94
CA LEU A 246 -6.04 12.13 -19.99
C LEU A 246 -4.51 12.09 -20.03
N GLU A 247 -3.89 12.01 -21.21
CA GLU A 247 -2.43 12.05 -21.34
C GLU A 247 -1.86 13.35 -20.78
N TYR A 248 -2.55 14.48 -20.96
CA TYR A 248 -2.14 15.76 -20.39
C TYR A 248 -2.16 15.75 -18.85
N ILE A 249 -3.23 15.20 -18.25
CA ILE A 249 -3.36 15.03 -16.80
C ILE A 249 -2.29 14.07 -16.27
N LEU A 250 -2.06 12.95 -16.95
CA LEU A 250 -1.07 11.94 -16.54
C LEU A 250 0.38 12.45 -16.66
N LYS A 251 0.68 13.39 -17.57
CA LYS A 251 1.98 14.09 -17.59
C LYS A 251 2.19 14.95 -16.33
N ALA A 252 1.11 15.44 -15.71
CA ALA A 252 1.18 16.31 -14.54
C ALA A 252 1.47 15.55 -13.24
N ILE A 253 1.02 14.31 -13.14
CA ILE A 253 0.99 13.54 -11.90
C ILE A 253 1.92 12.34 -12.04
N PRO A 254 2.83 12.07 -11.08
CA PRO A 254 3.54 10.80 -11.06
C PRO A 254 2.55 9.62 -11.12
N SER A 255 2.88 8.57 -11.88
CA SER A 255 1.97 7.43 -12.09
C SER A 255 1.50 6.83 -10.76
N ASP A 256 2.41 6.63 -9.82
CA ASP A 256 2.11 6.02 -8.52
C ASP A 256 1.18 6.89 -7.68
N GLU A 257 1.43 8.21 -7.64
CA GLU A 257 0.56 9.17 -6.95
C GLU A 257 -0.84 9.21 -7.58
N PHE A 258 -0.94 9.14 -8.92
CA PHE A 258 -2.23 9.06 -9.61
C PHE A 258 -3.00 7.80 -9.20
N GLN A 259 -2.34 6.64 -9.19
CA GLN A 259 -2.98 5.38 -8.79
C GLN A 259 -3.39 5.41 -7.31
N LEU A 260 -2.52 5.89 -6.42
CA LEU A 260 -2.80 5.97 -4.99
C LEU A 260 -4.02 6.85 -4.70
N ARG A 261 -4.13 8.01 -5.36
CA ARG A 261 -5.30 8.88 -5.24
C ARG A 261 -6.55 8.24 -5.82
N CYS A 262 -6.46 7.58 -6.98
CA CYS A 262 -7.59 6.87 -7.57
C CYS A 262 -8.12 5.77 -6.65
N THR A 263 -7.20 5.04 -6.03
CA THR A 263 -7.52 3.94 -5.11
C THR A 263 -8.13 4.46 -3.82
N SER A 264 -7.54 5.50 -3.23
CA SER A 264 -8.07 6.19 -2.05
C SER A 264 -9.47 6.71 -2.30
N PHE A 265 -9.71 7.32 -3.46
CA PHE A 265 -11.03 7.78 -3.87
C PHE A 265 -12.02 6.61 -3.95
N ALA A 266 -11.65 5.51 -4.60
CA ALA A 266 -12.52 4.34 -4.78
C ALA A 266 -12.93 3.71 -3.44
N VAL A 267 -11.96 3.45 -2.57
CA VAL A 267 -12.18 2.83 -1.25
C VAL A 267 -13.08 3.71 -0.38
N MET A 268 -12.80 5.02 -0.31
CA MET A 268 -13.60 5.94 0.52
C MET A 268 -15.00 6.18 -0.06
N SER A 269 -15.15 6.23 -1.38
CA SER A 269 -16.48 6.36 -2.01
C SER A 269 -17.32 5.11 -1.75
N GLN A 270 -16.73 3.92 -1.86
CA GLN A 270 -17.42 2.66 -1.56
C GLN A 270 -17.88 2.59 -0.10
N ALA A 271 -17.06 3.05 0.84
CA ALA A 271 -17.44 3.15 2.25
C ALA A 271 -18.66 4.07 2.46
N ASN A 272 -18.65 5.23 1.80
CA ASN A 272 -19.75 6.19 1.84
C ASN A 272 -21.06 5.61 1.25
N ILE A 273 -20.98 4.92 0.11
CA ILE A 273 -22.15 4.28 -0.53
C ILE A 273 -22.76 3.20 0.37
N ARG A 274 -21.91 2.43 1.07
CA ARG A 274 -22.35 1.40 2.02
C ARG A 274 -22.83 1.98 3.37
N GLY A 275 -22.74 3.29 3.57
CA GLY A 275 -23.16 3.96 4.80
C GLY A 275 -22.27 3.67 6.00
N TYR A 276 -21.01 3.26 5.78
CA TYR A 276 -20.08 2.98 6.88
C TYR A 276 -19.75 4.26 7.65
N LYS A 277 -19.76 4.15 8.98
CA LYS A 277 -19.32 5.23 9.86
C LYS A 277 -17.80 5.35 9.80
N LYS A 278 -17.31 6.57 9.73
CA LYS A 278 -15.88 6.90 9.68
C LYS A 278 -15.23 6.60 11.04
N VAL A 279 -14.24 5.71 11.07
CA VAL A 279 -13.45 5.43 12.28
C VAL A 279 -12.34 6.45 12.46
N PHE A 280 -11.69 6.79 11.37
CA PHE A 280 -10.55 7.69 11.36
C PHE A 280 -11.02 9.07 10.90
N PRO A 281 -10.79 10.14 11.66
CA PRO A 281 -10.99 11.51 11.18
C PRO A 281 -10.13 11.83 9.95
N GLU A 282 -10.51 12.83 9.14
CA GLU A 282 -9.70 13.27 7.98
C GLU A 282 -8.28 13.65 8.40
N GLU A 283 -8.12 14.27 9.57
CA GLU A 283 -6.83 14.67 10.13
C GLU A 283 -5.91 13.47 10.41
N ASN A 284 -6.48 12.36 10.91
CA ASN A 284 -5.72 11.12 11.15
C ASN A 284 -5.26 10.51 9.83
N LEU A 285 -6.10 10.50 8.81
CA LEU A 285 -5.73 9.97 7.50
C LEU A 285 -4.64 10.82 6.83
N GLN A 286 -4.74 12.15 6.93
CA GLN A 286 -3.68 13.04 6.47
C GLN A 286 -2.38 12.80 7.24
N TYR A 287 -2.47 12.53 8.54
CA TYR A 287 -1.32 12.16 9.35
C TYR A 287 -0.70 10.83 8.88
N TYR A 288 -1.50 9.80 8.62
CA TYR A 288 -1.03 8.51 8.12
C TYR A 288 -0.33 8.64 6.77
N LEU A 289 -0.87 9.42 5.83
CA LEU A 289 -0.18 9.72 4.56
C LEU A 289 1.18 10.39 4.79
N LYS A 290 1.23 11.39 5.67
CA LYS A 290 2.50 12.06 6.04
C LYS A 290 3.48 11.09 6.68
N ALA A 291 2.96 10.17 7.49
CA ALA A 291 3.74 9.13 8.14
C ALA A 291 4.20 8.04 7.17
N GLY A 292 3.83 8.04 5.90
CA GLY A 292 4.25 7.04 4.93
C GLY A 292 3.42 5.75 4.96
N LEU A 293 2.20 5.80 5.50
CA LEU A 293 1.24 4.71 5.41
C LEU A 293 0.36 4.86 4.17
N ILE A 294 -0.01 3.73 3.57
CA ILE A 294 -0.93 3.62 2.46
C ILE A 294 -2.36 3.63 3.00
N VAL A 295 -2.92 4.83 3.14
CA VAL A 295 -4.30 5.05 3.62
C VAL A 295 -5.38 4.18 2.98
N PRO A 296 -5.40 3.90 1.65
CA PRO A 296 -6.45 3.04 1.10
C PRO A 296 -6.43 1.62 1.67
N ILE A 297 -5.27 1.07 2.07
CA ILE A 297 -5.21 -0.23 2.75
C ILE A 297 -5.88 -0.14 4.12
N ILE A 298 -5.48 0.86 4.92
CA ILE A 298 -6.05 1.07 6.27
C ILE A 298 -7.57 1.22 6.20
N GLN A 299 -8.07 2.00 5.23
CA GLN A 299 -9.50 2.19 5.01
C GLN A 299 -10.19 0.93 4.51
N GLN A 300 -9.57 0.15 3.63
CA GLN A 300 -10.18 -1.09 3.15
C GLN A 300 -10.26 -2.13 4.28
N ILE A 301 -9.23 -2.24 5.12
CA ILE A 301 -9.25 -3.08 6.31
C ILE A 301 -10.35 -2.61 7.27
N ASP A 302 -10.46 -1.30 7.52
CA ASP A 302 -11.57 -0.73 8.31
C ASP A 302 -12.94 -1.13 7.74
N ASN A 303 -13.12 -1.06 6.42
CA ASN A 303 -14.39 -1.44 5.79
C ASN A 303 -14.67 -2.96 5.86
N ILE A 304 -13.65 -3.80 5.70
CA ILE A 304 -13.77 -5.26 5.79
C ILE A 304 -14.15 -5.65 7.21
N PHE A 305 -13.43 -5.13 8.20
CA PHE A 305 -13.58 -5.47 9.61
C PHE A 305 -14.58 -4.58 10.35
N GLU A 306 -15.12 -3.55 9.71
CA GLU A 306 -16.12 -2.60 10.22
C GLU A 306 -15.72 -1.96 11.57
N PHE A 307 -14.50 -1.43 11.72
CA PHE A 307 -13.98 -0.99 13.04
C PHE A 307 -14.87 0.06 13.74
N SER A 308 -15.72 0.77 13.01
CA SER A 308 -16.70 1.72 13.55
C SER A 308 -17.89 1.07 14.24
N ALA A 309 -18.23 -0.16 13.87
CA ALA A 309 -19.28 -0.91 14.53
C ALA A 309 -18.82 -1.33 15.94
N ILE A 310 -19.73 -1.32 16.91
CA ILE A 310 -19.46 -1.85 18.25
C ILE A 310 -19.41 -3.38 18.15
N GLU A 311 -20.40 -3.97 17.48
CA GLU A 311 -20.52 -5.39 17.19
C GLU A 311 -20.73 -5.58 15.69
N VAL A 312 -20.22 -6.68 15.15
CA VAL A 312 -20.48 -7.11 13.78
C VAL A 312 -21.40 -8.32 13.83
N ASN A 313 -22.36 -8.39 12.91
CA ASN A 313 -23.26 -9.53 12.81
C ASN A 313 -23.09 -10.21 11.45
N TRP A 314 -21.91 -10.79 11.25
CA TRP A 314 -21.55 -11.42 9.98
C TRP A 314 -22.26 -12.75 9.73
N GLU A 315 -22.80 -13.39 10.76
CA GLU A 315 -23.61 -14.60 10.63
C GLU A 315 -24.87 -14.40 9.79
N HIS A 316 -25.34 -13.15 9.67
CA HIS A 316 -26.54 -12.78 8.91
C HIS A 316 -26.21 -12.12 7.56
N LEU A 317 -24.93 -11.98 7.22
CA LEU A 317 -24.54 -11.49 5.90
C LEU A 317 -24.86 -12.54 4.84
N LYS A 318 -25.16 -12.08 3.62
CA LYS A 318 -25.33 -13.00 2.50
C LYS A 318 -23.98 -13.63 2.18
N TYR A 319 -24.00 -14.86 1.69
CA TYR A 319 -22.79 -15.58 1.27
C TYR A 319 -21.88 -14.72 0.40
N LYS A 320 -22.44 -14.00 -0.59
CA LYS A 320 -21.65 -13.13 -1.49
C LYS A 320 -20.98 -11.96 -0.77
N ASP A 321 -21.59 -11.41 0.28
CA ASP A 321 -20.98 -10.31 1.05
C ASP A 321 -19.78 -10.80 1.87
N ILE A 322 -19.85 -12.04 2.38
CA ILE A 322 -18.71 -12.69 3.05
C ILE A 322 -17.62 -13.03 2.04
N GLU A 323 -17.98 -13.63 0.91
CA GLU A 323 -17.06 -13.94 -0.19
C GLU A 323 -16.29 -12.69 -0.62
N ASP A 324 -16.98 -11.57 -0.88
CA ASP A 324 -16.36 -10.29 -1.25
C ASP A 324 -15.41 -9.77 -0.16
N LYS A 325 -15.77 -9.89 1.13
CA LYS A 325 -14.88 -9.50 2.25
C LYS A 325 -13.63 -10.38 2.32
N VAL A 326 -13.77 -11.68 2.13
CA VAL A 326 -12.66 -12.64 2.14
C VAL A 326 -11.73 -12.38 0.96
N GLU A 327 -12.28 -12.19 -0.24
CA GLU A 327 -11.51 -11.85 -1.43
C GLU A 327 -10.78 -10.51 -1.27
N ASP A 328 -11.48 -9.46 -0.80
CA ASP A 328 -10.89 -8.16 -0.54
C ASP A 328 -9.72 -8.24 0.45
N PHE A 329 -9.88 -9.00 1.53
CA PHE A 329 -8.82 -9.16 2.54
C PHE A 329 -7.67 -10.03 2.03
N TYR A 330 -7.96 -11.11 1.31
CA TYR A 330 -6.96 -11.96 0.68
C TYR A 330 -6.03 -11.16 -0.24
N GLN A 331 -6.61 -10.30 -1.08
CA GLN A 331 -5.82 -9.47 -1.99
C GLN A 331 -4.94 -8.47 -1.21
N ILE A 332 -5.43 -7.87 -0.13
CA ILE A 332 -4.60 -7.00 0.74
C ILE A 332 -3.41 -7.75 1.32
N LEU A 333 -3.62 -8.98 1.81
CA LEU A 333 -2.55 -9.80 2.37
C LEU A 333 -1.49 -10.17 1.32
N ARG A 334 -1.87 -10.22 0.04
CA ARG A 334 -0.99 -10.42 -1.13
C ARG A 334 -0.38 -9.11 -1.65
N GLY A 335 -0.64 -7.99 -0.98
CA GLY A 335 -0.13 -6.68 -1.37
C GLY A 335 -0.89 -6.02 -2.50
N ARG A 336 -2.11 -6.46 -2.81
CA ARG A 336 -2.94 -5.95 -3.90
C ARG A 336 -4.16 -5.22 -3.33
N LEU A 337 -4.58 -4.16 -3.99
CA LEU A 337 -5.85 -3.49 -3.67
C LEU A 337 -6.89 -3.87 -4.72
N VAL A 338 -7.98 -4.49 -4.28
CA VAL A 338 -9.03 -5.00 -5.19
C VAL A 338 -9.51 -3.92 -6.14
N LYS A 339 -9.63 -4.29 -7.43
CA LYS A 339 -9.99 -3.41 -8.56
C LYS A 339 -8.93 -2.36 -8.91
N THR A 340 -7.69 -2.53 -8.46
CA THR A 340 -6.56 -1.70 -8.89
C THR A 340 -5.36 -2.58 -9.26
N PRO A 341 -4.66 -2.28 -10.37
CA PRO A 341 -3.52 -3.09 -10.81
C PRO A 341 -2.24 -2.79 -10.02
N VAL A 342 -2.33 -2.13 -8.86
CA VAL A 342 -1.15 -1.72 -8.09
C VAL A 342 -0.89 -2.74 -6.99
N SER A 343 0.24 -3.44 -7.10
CA SER A 343 0.82 -4.20 -6.01
C SER A 343 1.75 -3.30 -5.21
N HIS A 344 1.57 -3.22 -3.89
CA HIS A 344 2.47 -2.52 -2.97
C HIS A 344 3.43 -3.47 -2.25
N LEU A 345 3.28 -4.79 -2.44
CA LEU A 345 4.22 -5.81 -1.98
C LEU A 345 4.81 -6.59 -3.14
N THR A 346 5.98 -7.16 -2.91
CA THR A 346 6.55 -8.21 -3.76
C THR A 346 5.85 -9.55 -3.47
N GLU A 347 5.84 -10.49 -4.42
CA GLU A 347 5.07 -11.75 -4.32
C GLU A 347 5.40 -12.62 -3.09
N HIS A 348 6.56 -12.41 -2.48
CA HIS A 348 7.08 -13.19 -1.35
C HIS A 348 7.07 -12.44 -0.02
N GLU A 349 6.63 -11.18 -0.02
CA GLU A 349 6.64 -10.36 1.17
C GLU A 349 5.34 -10.55 1.97
N SER A 350 5.50 -10.82 3.27
CA SER A 350 4.33 -10.93 4.17
C SER A 350 3.75 -9.57 4.45
N TRP A 351 2.42 -9.48 4.35
CA TRP A 351 1.69 -8.32 4.83
C TRP A 351 2.02 -7.98 6.29
N LEU A 352 2.37 -8.94 7.14
CA LEU A 352 2.77 -8.71 8.54
C LEU A 352 4.09 -7.92 8.69
N LEU A 353 4.82 -7.71 7.60
CA LEU A 353 6.04 -6.89 7.55
C LEU A 353 5.76 -5.48 7.02
N THR A 354 4.49 -5.14 6.78
CA THR A 354 4.10 -3.83 6.24
C THR A 354 3.89 -2.79 7.34
N PRO A 355 4.14 -1.50 7.05
CA PRO A 355 3.79 -0.41 7.96
C PRO A 355 2.32 -0.42 8.41
N GLU A 356 1.40 -0.79 7.52
CA GLU A 356 -0.04 -0.82 7.81
C GLU A 356 -0.40 -1.92 8.80
N SER A 357 0.15 -3.12 8.61
CA SER A 357 -0.05 -4.23 9.55
C SER A 357 0.48 -3.89 10.93
N ASP A 358 1.66 -3.29 10.98
CA ASP A 358 2.34 -2.92 12.21
C ASP A 358 1.54 -1.86 12.97
N TYR A 359 1.02 -0.85 12.26
CA TYR A 359 0.10 0.13 12.83
C TYR A 359 -1.17 -0.52 13.41
N ILE A 360 -1.84 -1.39 12.64
CA ILE A 360 -3.07 -2.08 13.07
C ILE A 360 -2.84 -2.94 14.32
N LEU A 361 -1.68 -3.61 14.40
CA LEU A 361 -1.35 -4.51 15.49
C LEU A 361 -0.81 -3.75 16.72
N ARG A 362 -0.23 -2.56 16.58
CA ARG A 362 0.26 -1.75 17.71
C ARG A 362 -0.86 -0.97 18.39
N GLU A 363 -1.73 -0.31 17.62
CA GLU A 363 -2.80 0.50 18.17
C GLU A 363 -3.83 -0.36 18.92
N VAL A 364 -3.81 -0.34 20.26
CA VAL A 364 -4.54 -1.28 21.13
C VAL A 364 -6.02 -1.39 20.76
N ARG A 365 -6.68 -0.25 20.52
CA ARG A 365 -8.11 -0.18 20.20
C ARG A 365 -8.45 -0.82 18.85
N VAL A 366 -7.52 -0.73 17.90
CA VAL A 366 -7.66 -1.33 16.57
C VAL A 366 -7.27 -2.80 16.62
N ARG A 367 -6.15 -3.13 17.27
CA ARG A 367 -5.63 -4.50 17.43
C ARG A 367 -6.69 -5.44 17.99
N GLU A 368 -7.31 -5.11 19.11
CA GLU A 368 -8.26 -6.01 19.77
C GLU A 368 -9.47 -6.31 18.88
N LYS A 369 -10.01 -5.28 18.23
CA LYS A 369 -11.10 -5.43 17.25
C LYS A 369 -10.66 -6.24 16.04
N PHE A 370 -9.48 -5.96 15.50
CA PHE A 370 -8.91 -6.66 14.37
C PHE A 370 -8.74 -8.15 14.66
N LEU A 371 -8.09 -8.52 15.75
CA LEU A 371 -7.86 -9.94 16.09
C LEU A 371 -9.16 -10.70 16.34
N LYS A 372 -10.10 -10.09 17.09
CA LYS A 372 -11.42 -10.69 17.33
C LYS A 372 -12.15 -10.95 16.02
N ARG A 373 -12.21 -9.95 15.14
CA ARG A 373 -12.97 -10.06 13.88
C ARG A 373 -12.23 -10.83 12.80
N LEU A 374 -10.90 -10.89 12.83
CA LEU A 374 -10.12 -11.81 12.00
C LEU A 374 -10.50 -13.24 12.30
N LYS A 375 -10.61 -13.60 13.59
CA LYS A 375 -11.09 -14.93 13.98
C LYS A 375 -12.49 -15.21 13.45
N GLU A 376 -13.42 -14.27 13.61
CA GLU A 376 -14.79 -14.40 13.08
C GLU A 376 -14.81 -14.54 11.54
N LEU A 377 -14.02 -13.74 10.81
CA LEU A 377 -13.92 -13.81 9.35
C LEU A 377 -13.39 -15.17 8.91
N VAL A 378 -12.33 -15.67 9.56
CA VAL A 378 -11.73 -16.97 9.23
C VAL A 378 -12.73 -18.11 9.43
N VAL A 379 -13.56 -18.08 10.48
CA VAL A 379 -14.65 -19.06 10.66
C VAL A 379 -15.61 -19.01 9.48
N GLN A 380 -16.11 -17.83 9.12
CA GLN A 380 -17.07 -17.67 8.01
C GLN A 380 -16.44 -18.06 6.66
N ALA A 381 -15.15 -17.77 6.48
CA ALA A 381 -14.41 -18.06 5.26
C ALA A 381 -14.23 -19.56 4.98
N GLN A 382 -14.40 -20.44 5.97
CA GLN A 382 -14.36 -21.90 5.77
C GLN A 382 -15.47 -22.37 4.81
N MET A 383 -16.59 -21.66 4.76
CA MET A 383 -17.71 -21.98 3.87
C MET A 383 -17.46 -21.52 2.43
N ILE A 384 -16.53 -20.59 2.21
CA ILE A 384 -16.18 -20.10 0.89
C ILE A 384 -15.24 -21.10 0.25
N GLN A 385 -15.71 -21.85 -0.75
CA GLN A 385 -14.88 -22.81 -1.49
C GLN A 385 -14.75 -22.37 -2.93
N LEU A 386 -13.53 -22.02 -3.34
CA LEU A 386 -13.21 -21.65 -4.71
C LEU A 386 -12.10 -22.55 -5.22
N SER A 387 -11.98 -22.64 -6.55
CA SER A 387 -10.82 -23.29 -7.16
C SER A 387 -9.56 -22.47 -6.86
N TYR A 388 -8.41 -23.12 -6.84
CA TYR A 388 -7.11 -22.43 -6.78
C TYR A 388 -7.00 -21.33 -7.84
N VAL A 389 -7.40 -21.63 -9.08
CA VAL A 389 -7.32 -20.69 -10.20
C VAL A 389 -8.23 -19.49 -10.00
N ASP A 390 -9.34 -19.66 -9.29
CA ASP A 390 -10.22 -18.53 -8.96
C ASP A 390 -9.59 -17.56 -7.96
N TRP A 391 -8.74 -18.03 -7.05
CA TRP A 391 -7.99 -17.18 -6.12
C TRP A 391 -6.82 -16.45 -6.80
N GLU A 392 -6.19 -17.06 -7.80
CA GLU A 392 -4.97 -16.59 -8.45
C GLU A 392 -5.18 -16.11 -9.91
N LYS A 393 -6.39 -15.64 -10.26
CA LYS A 393 -6.76 -15.22 -11.65
C LYS A 393 -5.77 -14.28 -12.33
N ASP A 394 -5.05 -13.46 -11.56
CA ASP A 394 -4.09 -12.48 -12.07
C ASP A 394 -2.66 -13.03 -12.24
N VAL A 395 -2.37 -14.23 -11.71
CA VAL A 395 -1.08 -14.91 -11.86
C VAL A 395 -1.20 -15.85 -13.06
N ILE A 396 -0.97 -15.30 -14.25
CA ILE A 396 -0.90 -16.08 -15.49
C ILE A 396 0.28 -17.04 -15.35
N THR A 397 0.02 -18.28 -14.94
CA THR A 397 1.04 -19.32 -14.89
C THR A 397 1.32 -19.81 -16.31
N THR A 398 2.42 -19.33 -16.90
CA THR A 398 3.08 -19.95 -18.05
C THR A 398 3.97 -21.15 -17.67
N ASP A 399 4.01 -21.54 -16.39
CA ASP A 399 4.79 -22.70 -15.96
C ASP A 399 4.13 -24.02 -16.36
N SER A 400 4.89 -24.79 -17.14
CA SER A 400 4.45 -25.82 -18.08
C SER A 400 4.49 -27.26 -17.56
N ASP A 401 4.76 -27.49 -16.27
CA ASP A 401 5.26 -28.80 -15.84
C ASP A 401 4.28 -29.61 -14.99
N LEU A 402 3.06 -29.12 -14.77
CA LEU A 402 2.03 -29.82 -14.00
C LEU A 402 0.75 -29.97 -14.82
N ASN A 403 0.11 -31.15 -14.72
CA ASN A 403 -1.08 -31.49 -15.47
C ASN A 403 -2.23 -30.56 -15.07
N LYS A 404 -2.51 -29.55 -15.90
CA LYS A 404 -3.42 -28.41 -15.65
C LYS A 404 -4.79 -28.83 -15.10
N GLU A 405 -5.31 -29.97 -15.57
CA GLU A 405 -6.61 -30.53 -15.16
C GLU A 405 -6.64 -30.99 -13.69
N GLU A 406 -5.53 -31.44 -13.11
CA GLU A 406 -5.51 -31.92 -11.71
C GLU A 406 -5.53 -30.76 -10.70
N TRP A 407 -5.10 -29.57 -11.13
CA TRP A 407 -4.93 -28.36 -10.31
C TRP A 407 -6.11 -27.40 -10.38
N GLU A 408 -6.72 -27.27 -11.55
CA GLU A 408 -7.95 -26.47 -11.75
C GLU A 408 -9.11 -26.92 -10.86
N HIS A 409 -9.05 -28.15 -10.34
CA HIS A 409 -10.07 -28.72 -9.46
C HIS A 409 -9.68 -28.78 -7.97
N GLN A 410 -8.47 -28.35 -7.59
CA GLN A 410 -8.13 -28.26 -6.17
C GLN A 410 -8.92 -27.14 -5.52
N THR A 411 -9.83 -27.52 -4.61
CA THR A 411 -10.63 -26.56 -3.85
C THR A 411 -9.85 -26.08 -2.62
N ILE A 412 -9.73 -24.76 -2.52
CA ILE A 412 -9.14 -24.09 -1.37
C ILE A 412 -10.24 -23.26 -0.74
N ASN A 413 -10.48 -23.48 0.54
CA ASN A 413 -11.45 -22.66 1.25
C ASN A 413 -10.87 -21.29 1.60
N GLY A 414 -11.73 -20.31 1.86
CA GLY A 414 -11.31 -18.95 2.17
C GLY A 414 -10.42 -18.86 3.43
N ALA A 415 -10.65 -19.71 4.42
CA ALA A 415 -9.82 -19.74 5.64
C ALA A 415 -8.38 -20.17 5.34
N GLU A 416 -8.20 -21.22 4.55
CA GLU A 416 -6.91 -21.69 4.04
C GLU A 416 -6.24 -20.61 3.18
N ALA A 417 -7.03 -19.91 2.36
CA ALA A 417 -6.51 -18.85 1.51
C ALA A 417 -5.95 -17.68 2.32
N LEU A 418 -6.72 -17.19 3.30
CA LEU A 418 -6.30 -16.12 4.21
C LEU A 418 -5.09 -16.52 5.04
N ALA A 419 -5.08 -17.73 5.60
CA ALA A 419 -3.98 -18.22 6.42
C ALA A 419 -2.67 -18.34 5.61
N SER A 420 -2.75 -18.84 4.37
CA SER A 420 -1.60 -18.94 3.47
C SER A 420 -1.05 -17.55 3.12
N ALA A 421 -1.92 -16.59 2.82
CA ALA A 421 -1.50 -15.22 2.52
C ALA A 421 -0.88 -14.52 3.73
N LEU A 422 -1.40 -14.72 4.94
CA LEU A 422 -0.86 -14.14 6.19
C LEU A 422 0.62 -14.52 6.40
N VAL A 423 0.98 -15.78 6.11
CA VAL A 423 2.35 -16.29 6.28
C VAL A 423 3.23 -16.10 5.03
N ALA A 424 2.75 -15.38 4.01
CA ALA A 424 3.40 -15.25 2.69
C ALA A 424 3.78 -16.60 2.08
N LEU A 425 2.87 -17.58 2.15
CA LEU A 425 2.98 -18.86 1.48
C LEU A 425 2.31 -18.76 0.10
N PRO A 426 3.03 -19.06 -1.00
CA PRO A 426 2.40 -19.18 -2.30
C PRO A 426 1.27 -20.20 -2.26
N MET A 427 0.09 -19.81 -2.74
CA MET A 427 -1.11 -20.67 -2.67
C MET A 427 -0.92 -21.99 -3.41
N LYS A 428 -0.13 -21.98 -4.50
CA LYS A 428 0.20 -23.17 -5.28
C LYS A 428 0.93 -24.23 -4.44
N ASP A 429 1.85 -23.79 -3.59
CA ASP A 429 2.66 -24.67 -2.73
C ASP A 429 1.79 -25.27 -1.63
N PHE A 430 0.90 -24.47 -1.05
CA PHE A 430 -0.09 -24.95 -0.08
C PHE A 430 -1.00 -26.01 -0.69
N ALA A 431 -1.58 -25.72 -1.86
CA ALA A 431 -2.46 -26.63 -2.58
C ALA A 431 -1.75 -27.94 -2.95
N TYR A 432 -0.46 -27.89 -3.31
CA TYR A 432 0.37 -29.08 -3.54
C TYR A 432 0.39 -30.00 -2.34
N VAL A 433 0.80 -29.45 -1.20
CA VAL A 433 1.00 -30.26 0.00
C VAL A 433 -0.34 -30.76 0.51
N LYS A 434 -1.39 -29.94 0.46
CA LYS A 434 -2.77 -30.38 0.76
C LYS A 434 -3.19 -31.57 -0.09
N PHE A 435 -2.94 -31.53 -1.40
CA PHE A 435 -3.23 -32.65 -2.29
C PHE A 435 -2.45 -33.92 -1.92
N CYS A 436 -1.16 -33.80 -1.63
CA CYS A 436 -0.35 -34.93 -1.16
C CYS A 436 -0.87 -35.51 0.15
N MET A 437 -1.31 -34.67 1.10
CA MET A 437 -1.90 -35.13 2.36
C MET A 437 -3.22 -35.85 2.15
N LEU A 438 -4.08 -35.35 1.26
CA LEU A 438 -5.33 -36.03 0.92
C LEU A 438 -5.07 -37.41 0.30
N LYS A 439 -4.13 -37.52 -0.65
CA LYS A 439 -3.71 -38.80 -1.23
C LYS A 439 -3.12 -39.77 -0.19
N ALA A 440 -2.32 -39.27 0.76
CA ALA A 440 -1.78 -40.09 1.84
C ALA A 440 -2.89 -40.60 2.77
N THR A 441 -3.89 -39.75 3.05
CA THR A 441 -5.01 -40.03 3.95
C THR A 441 -5.96 -41.08 3.37
N GLU A 442 -6.23 -41.05 2.06
CA GLU A 442 -7.08 -42.01 1.33
C GLU A 442 -6.64 -43.47 1.51
N GLY A 443 -5.36 -43.72 1.82
CA GLY A 443 -4.82 -45.07 1.97
C GLY A 443 -4.73 -45.61 3.41
N GLN A 444 -4.80 -44.75 4.45
CA GLN A 444 -4.26 -45.14 5.77
C GLN A 444 -4.94 -44.56 7.04
N SER A 445 -5.82 -43.56 6.97
CA SER A 445 -6.27 -42.86 8.19
C SER A 445 -7.58 -43.43 8.79
N PRO A 446 -7.56 -44.10 9.96
CA PRO A 446 -8.76 -44.69 10.57
C PRO A 446 -9.76 -43.67 11.15
N HIS A 447 -9.45 -42.36 11.13
CA HIS A 447 -10.24 -41.33 11.83
C HIS A 447 -10.51 -40.05 11.02
N GLY A 448 -10.25 -40.05 9.71
CA GLY A 448 -10.46 -38.86 8.87
C GLY A 448 -9.53 -37.68 9.18
N LEU A 449 -8.47 -37.90 9.97
CA LEU A 449 -7.41 -36.92 10.21
C LEU A 449 -6.47 -36.88 9.00
N LEU A 450 -6.09 -35.67 8.59
CA LEU A 450 -5.07 -35.47 7.56
C LEU A 450 -3.73 -36.05 8.02
N GLN A 451 -3.05 -36.75 7.12
CA GLN A 451 -1.71 -37.27 7.35
C GLN A 451 -0.68 -36.44 6.59
N TRP A 452 0.35 -35.97 7.29
CA TRP A 452 1.47 -35.24 6.69
C TRP A 452 2.15 -36.10 5.62
N PRO A 453 2.50 -35.56 4.44
CA PRO A 453 3.06 -36.37 3.38
C PRO A 453 4.52 -36.70 3.67
N SER A 454 5.03 -37.76 3.06
CA SER A 454 6.47 -38.06 3.12
C SER A 454 7.26 -36.88 2.55
N VAL A 455 8.37 -36.51 3.20
CA VAL A 455 9.26 -35.45 2.69
C VAL A 455 9.77 -35.78 1.28
N SER A 456 9.88 -37.07 0.94
CA SER A 456 10.28 -37.52 -0.40
C SER A 456 9.24 -37.26 -1.50
N SER A 457 7.97 -37.03 -1.14
CA SER A 457 6.90 -36.74 -2.11
C SER A 457 6.67 -35.24 -2.33
N ILE A 458 7.36 -34.39 -1.56
CA ILE A 458 7.29 -32.93 -1.73
C ILE A 458 8.45 -32.50 -2.65
N PRO A 459 8.19 -31.71 -3.71
CA PRO A 459 9.22 -31.09 -4.55
C PRO A 459 10.19 -30.21 -3.76
N ASP A 460 11.46 -30.14 -4.19
CA ASP A 460 12.51 -29.43 -3.44
C ASP A 460 12.27 -27.91 -3.32
N ASP A 461 11.63 -27.30 -4.31
CA ASP A 461 11.22 -25.89 -4.28
C ASP A 461 10.14 -25.62 -3.23
N ILE A 462 9.19 -26.56 -3.04
CA ILE A 462 8.14 -26.46 -2.03
C ILE A 462 8.68 -26.79 -0.62
N LYS A 463 9.72 -27.61 -0.49
CA LYS A 463 10.33 -27.93 0.81
C LYS A 463 10.77 -26.69 1.59
N LEU A 464 11.19 -25.64 0.88
CA LEU A 464 11.56 -24.35 1.47
C LEU A 464 10.40 -23.68 2.22
N ASN A 465 9.16 -24.02 1.87
CA ASN A 465 7.94 -23.46 2.43
C ASN A 465 7.23 -24.38 3.44
N VAL A 466 7.81 -25.54 3.77
CA VAL A 466 7.22 -26.52 4.71
C VAL A 466 6.88 -25.89 6.06
N GLU A 467 7.77 -25.10 6.66
CA GLU A 467 7.51 -24.48 7.96
C GLU A 467 6.36 -23.47 7.89
N LYS A 468 6.22 -22.72 6.79
CA LYS A 468 5.06 -21.84 6.57
C LYS A 468 3.76 -22.65 6.43
N ILE A 469 3.80 -23.80 5.76
CA ILE A 469 2.63 -24.70 5.65
C ILE A 469 2.23 -25.22 7.03
N LYS A 470 3.18 -25.60 7.88
CA LYS A 470 2.89 -25.98 9.27
C LYS A 470 2.24 -24.83 10.05
N GLN A 471 2.75 -23.60 9.88
CA GLN A 471 2.15 -22.40 10.48
C GLN A 471 0.71 -22.16 10.03
N VAL A 472 0.38 -22.42 8.76
CA VAL A 472 -1.02 -22.35 8.26
C VAL A 472 -1.93 -23.30 9.03
N TYR A 473 -1.56 -24.58 9.15
CA TYR A 473 -2.40 -25.55 9.86
C TYR A 473 -2.50 -25.26 11.36
N LYS A 474 -1.41 -24.78 11.98
CA LYS A 474 -1.40 -24.32 13.36
C LYS A 474 -2.35 -23.12 13.56
N PHE A 475 -2.30 -22.14 12.66
CA PHE A 475 -3.20 -20.98 12.66
C PHE A 475 -4.66 -21.39 12.54
N LEU A 476 -4.95 -22.38 11.68
CA LEU A 476 -6.30 -22.92 11.49
C LEU A 476 -6.75 -23.89 12.59
N GLY A 477 -5.88 -24.25 13.55
CA GLY A 477 -6.20 -25.23 14.59
C GLY A 477 -6.48 -26.64 14.07
N VAL A 478 -5.96 -26.98 12.88
CA VAL A 478 -6.18 -28.27 12.23
C VAL A 478 -5.11 -29.25 12.69
N LYS A 479 -5.54 -30.38 13.25
CA LYS A 479 -4.64 -31.48 13.63
C LYS A 479 -4.22 -32.27 12.40
N VAL A 480 -2.92 -32.33 12.15
CA VAL A 480 -2.32 -33.13 11.07
C VAL A 480 -1.37 -34.15 11.69
N LEU A 481 -1.56 -35.44 11.36
CA LEU A 481 -0.73 -36.52 11.87
C LEU A 481 0.67 -36.44 11.26
N GLY A 482 1.70 -36.46 12.11
CA GLY A 482 3.10 -36.37 11.66
C GLY A 482 3.58 -34.95 11.32
N LEU A 483 2.85 -33.92 11.78
CA LEU A 483 3.27 -32.52 11.65
C LEU A 483 4.38 -32.12 12.64
N ASP A 484 4.48 -32.83 13.77
CA ASP A 484 5.41 -32.60 14.88
C ASP A 484 6.83 -33.14 14.64
#